data_AF-A0A937QVJ1-F1
#
_entry.id   AF-A0A937QVJ1-F1
#
_cell.length_a   1.000
_cell.length_b   1.000
_cell.length_c   1.000
_cell.angle_alpha   90.00
_cell.angle_beta   90.00
_cell.angle_gamma   90.00
#
_symmetry.space_group_name_H-M   'P 1'
#
loop_
_entity.id
_entity.type
_entity.pdbx_description
1 polymer ?
#
loop_
_entity_poly.entity_id
_entity_poly.type
_entity_poly.pdbx_seq_one_letter_code
_entity_poly.pdbx_strand_id
1 'polypeptide(L)'
;MPMIRKISRLSLSEKEGLYRILIPASLYHRFGIDPISFCNKKGNKVVRLFSPPGDTTCLVEIRLEGTEEPLYSIQLSDSDDFTQIEWDFIVVNDPGSPKFNTQLDQEGRDTLFGWANRNFPEEERALEAGLFPGQVRKGLGLSREAVHVIESFCRIFDIKTIRLEALFYHNAITYERYGFSYFRGYRQMKRIHELFQEGEKLFNKLDGSTPFRRPEFAYGIRGRSWAIHDGILSEIDDDLLDEGWVSPVMYRMVGNPRAMITFPDPKY
;
A
#
# COMPACT_ATOMS: atom_id res chain seq x y z
N MET A 1 26.91 -3.20 -0.92
CA MET A 1 26.73 -4.28 0.08
C MET A 1 25.39 -4.01 0.78
N PRO A 2 24.46 -4.98 0.82
CA PRO A 2 23.06 -4.77 1.20
C PRO A 2 22.92 -4.16 2.60
N MET A 3 22.08 -3.14 2.76
CA MET A 3 22.02 -2.31 3.98
C MET A 3 21.17 -2.97 5.07
N ILE A 4 19.99 -3.49 4.74
CA ILE A 4 19.12 -4.19 5.69
C ILE A 4 19.86 -5.40 6.29
N ARG A 5 20.60 -6.13 5.46
CA ARG A 5 21.47 -7.23 5.90
C ARG A 5 22.58 -6.83 6.84
N LYS A 6 23.10 -5.61 6.74
CA LYS A 6 24.08 -5.08 7.69
C LYS A 6 23.42 -4.76 9.02
N ILE A 7 22.30 -4.03 8.98
CA ILE A 7 21.55 -3.65 10.19
C ILE A 7 21.05 -4.90 10.92
N SER A 8 20.67 -5.95 10.19
CA SER A 8 20.18 -7.20 10.78
C SER A 8 21.23 -7.91 11.67
N ARG A 9 22.52 -7.60 11.53
CA ARG A 9 23.60 -8.15 12.37
C ARG A 9 23.92 -7.32 13.62
N LEU A 10 23.33 -6.14 13.77
CA LEU A 10 23.54 -5.29 14.93
C LEU A 10 22.84 -5.83 16.19
N SER A 11 23.17 -5.27 17.35
CA SER A 11 22.44 -5.55 18.58
C SER A 11 20.99 -5.07 18.49
N LEU A 12 20.12 -5.59 19.35
CA LEU A 12 18.71 -5.17 19.38
C LEU A 12 18.57 -3.65 19.59
N SER A 13 19.33 -3.07 20.52
CA SER A 13 19.27 -1.64 20.82
C SER A 13 19.67 -0.77 19.62
N GLU A 14 20.69 -1.18 18.87
CA GLU A 14 21.10 -0.50 17.65
C GLU A 14 20.03 -0.61 16.54
N LYS A 15 19.42 -1.79 16.37
CA LYS A 15 18.30 -1.98 15.44
C LYS A 15 17.12 -1.08 15.80
N GLU A 16 16.76 -1.01 17.08
CA GLU A 16 15.70 -0.11 17.57
C GLU A 16 16.05 1.36 17.37
N GLY A 17 17.32 1.72 17.51
CA GLY A 17 17.83 3.05 17.20
C GLY A 17 17.64 3.43 15.72
N LEU A 18 17.89 2.51 14.80
CA LEU A 18 17.82 2.76 13.37
C LEU A 18 16.40 2.63 12.82
N TYR A 19 15.69 1.55 13.13
CA TYR A 19 14.38 1.25 12.56
C TYR A 19 13.24 2.08 13.15
N ARG A 20 13.43 2.78 14.28
CA ARG A 20 12.41 3.73 14.79
C ARG A 20 12.03 4.80 13.78
N ILE A 21 12.95 5.18 12.89
CA ILE A 21 12.68 6.21 11.89
C ILE A 21 11.59 5.78 10.92
N LEU A 22 11.39 4.46 10.73
CA LEU A 22 10.36 3.89 9.85
C LEU A 22 8.94 3.98 10.44
N ILE A 23 8.79 4.59 11.61
CA ILE A 23 7.48 4.83 12.25
C ILE A 23 7.14 6.32 12.13
N PRO A 24 6.00 6.68 11.50
CA PRO A 24 5.48 8.04 11.49
C PRO A 24 5.36 8.64 12.89
N ALA A 25 5.90 9.85 13.10
CA ALA A 25 5.90 10.49 14.40
C ALA A 25 4.48 10.73 14.96
N SER A 26 3.50 10.93 14.07
CA SER A 26 2.09 11.06 14.43
C SER A 26 1.54 9.85 15.17
N LEU A 27 2.04 8.64 14.88
CA LEU A 27 1.60 7.41 15.55
C LEU A 27 2.04 7.36 17.00
N TYR A 28 3.27 7.80 17.30
CA TYR A 28 3.75 7.91 18.69
C TYR A 28 2.84 8.81 19.50
N HIS A 29 2.57 10.01 18.97
CA HIS A 29 1.73 10.99 19.65
C HIS A 29 0.28 10.53 19.80
N ARG A 30 -0.36 10.12 18.70
CA ARG A 30 -1.79 9.76 18.66
C ARG A 30 -2.14 8.57 19.55
N PHE A 31 -1.25 7.59 19.66
CA PHE A 31 -1.49 6.37 20.43
C PHE A 31 -0.73 6.32 21.76
N GLY A 32 -0.04 7.40 22.15
CA GLY A 32 0.66 7.49 23.42
C GLY A 32 1.74 6.43 23.57
N ILE A 33 2.54 6.24 22.51
CA ILE A 33 3.65 5.30 22.45
C ILE A 33 4.93 6.10 22.66
N ASP A 34 5.73 5.67 23.63
CA ASP A 34 7.03 6.27 23.89
C ASP A 34 8.03 5.85 22.78
N PRO A 35 8.69 6.81 22.09
CA PRO A 35 9.51 6.52 20.91
C PRO A 35 10.87 5.89 21.24
N ILE A 36 11.24 5.80 22.52
CA ILE A 36 12.52 5.24 22.96
C ILE A 36 12.34 3.80 23.45
N SER A 37 11.38 3.59 24.36
CA SER A 37 11.05 2.29 24.96
C SER A 37 10.10 1.45 24.11
N PHE A 38 9.38 2.09 23.18
CA PHE A 38 8.29 1.49 22.40
C PHE A 38 7.11 0.96 23.22
N CYS A 39 7.01 1.43 24.46
CA CYS A 39 5.93 1.07 25.35
C CYS A 39 4.76 2.06 25.22
N ASN A 40 3.55 1.56 25.42
CA ASN A 40 2.38 2.40 25.62
C ASN A 40 2.34 2.95 27.07
N LYS A 41 1.32 3.76 27.38
CA LYS A 41 1.10 4.33 28.73
C LYS A 41 0.97 3.31 29.86
N LYS A 42 0.67 2.04 29.56
CA LYS A 42 0.59 0.95 30.55
C LYS A 42 1.93 0.24 30.76
N GLY A 43 2.99 0.63 30.04
CA GLY A 43 4.29 -0.04 30.07
C GLY A 43 4.40 -1.24 29.14
N ASN A 44 3.37 -1.56 28.36
CA ASN A 44 3.39 -2.69 27.43
C ASN A 44 4.11 -2.29 26.14
N LYS A 45 5.09 -3.09 25.71
CA LYS A 45 5.80 -2.89 24.43
C LYS A 45 4.88 -3.22 23.26
N VAL A 46 4.58 -2.23 22.43
CA VAL A 46 3.60 -2.35 21.32
C VAL A 46 4.24 -2.29 19.93
N VAL A 47 5.50 -1.85 19.85
CA VAL A 47 6.29 -1.90 18.61
C VAL A 47 7.10 -3.18 18.57
N ARG A 48 7.07 -3.86 17.43
CA ARG A 48 7.83 -5.07 17.14
C ARG A 48 8.71 -4.83 15.93
N LEU A 49 9.95 -5.30 16.02
CA LEU A 49 10.92 -5.29 14.94
C LEU A 49 11.27 -6.74 14.62
N PHE A 50 11.12 -7.12 13.36
CA PHE A 50 11.58 -8.41 12.86
C PHE A 50 12.69 -8.15 11.84
N SER A 51 13.91 -8.49 12.23
CA SER A 51 15.11 -8.41 11.39
C SER A 51 16.14 -9.42 11.92
N PRO A 52 15.95 -10.73 11.64
CA PRO A 52 16.84 -11.80 12.09
C PRO A 52 18.28 -11.61 11.57
N PRO A 53 19.32 -12.06 12.31
CA PRO A 53 20.71 -11.90 11.87
C PRO A 53 20.99 -12.50 10.48
N GLY A 54 21.46 -11.64 9.57
CA GLY A 54 21.83 -12.04 8.21
C GLY A 54 20.70 -12.00 7.18
N ASP A 55 19.48 -11.69 7.63
CA ASP A 55 18.30 -11.51 6.78
C ASP A 55 18.39 -10.21 5.96
N THR A 56 17.81 -10.21 4.77
CA THR A 56 17.77 -9.06 3.84
C THR A 56 16.48 -8.27 3.94
N THR A 57 15.56 -8.70 4.80
CA THR A 57 14.26 -8.08 5.02
C THR A 57 14.15 -7.56 6.45
N CYS A 58 13.45 -6.45 6.63
CA CYS A 58 13.02 -5.96 7.93
C CYS A 58 11.53 -5.62 7.93
N LEU A 59 10.89 -5.90 9.05
CA LEU A 59 9.49 -5.54 9.32
C LEU A 59 9.43 -4.71 10.60
N VAL A 60 8.77 -3.57 10.52
CA VAL A 60 8.46 -2.69 11.66
C VAL A 60 6.96 -2.64 11.82
N GLU A 61 6.47 -3.09 12.97
CA GLU A 61 5.04 -3.24 13.22
C GLU A 61 4.65 -2.58 14.55
N ILE A 62 3.51 -1.90 14.57
CA ILE A 62 2.81 -1.47 15.78
C ILE A 62 1.54 -2.30 15.90
N ARG A 63 1.40 -3.06 16.98
CA ARG A 63 0.19 -3.80 17.30
C ARG A 63 -0.33 -3.34 18.66
N LEU A 64 -1.56 -2.84 18.69
CA LEU A 64 -2.20 -2.44 19.92
C LEU A 64 -2.71 -3.68 20.68
N GLU A 65 -2.87 -3.54 21.98
CA GLU A 65 -3.42 -4.59 22.82
C GLU A 65 -4.91 -4.80 22.48
N GLY A 66 -5.32 -6.07 22.29
CA GLY A 66 -6.71 -6.41 21.95
C GLY A 66 -7.09 -6.22 20.48
N THR A 67 -6.14 -5.91 19.59
CA THR A 67 -6.39 -5.84 18.14
C THR A 67 -5.76 -7.05 17.43
N GLU A 68 -6.50 -7.66 16.52
CA GLU A 68 -5.99 -8.75 15.67
C GLU A 68 -5.01 -8.21 14.61
N GLU A 69 -5.42 -7.16 13.91
CA GLU A 69 -4.60 -6.51 12.89
C GLU A 69 -3.57 -5.56 13.51
N PRO A 70 -2.39 -5.37 12.87
CA PRO A 70 -1.51 -4.29 13.25
C PRO A 70 -2.15 -2.93 12.95
N LEU A 71 -1.87 -1.95 13.82
CA LEU A 71 -2.15 -0.54 13.59
C LEU A 71 -1.33 -0.02 12.40
N TYR A 72 -0.06 -0.39 12.38
CA TYR A 72 0.91 0.02 11.37
C TYR A 72 1.86 -1.15 11.12
N SER A 73 2.18 -1.42 9.87
CA SER A 73 3.18 -2.41 9.50
C SER A 73 3.87 -1.97 8.23
N ILE A 74 5.20 -1.94 8.21
CA ILE A 74 5.98 -1.62 7.03
C ILE A 74 7.09 -2.65 6.87
N GLN A 75 7.23 -3.18 5.65
CA GLN A 75 8.29 -4.10 5.30
C GLN A 75 9.17 -3.52 4.21
N LEU A 76 10.49 -3.60 4.42
CA LEU A 76 11.51 -3.21 3.46
C LEU A 76 12.48 -4.36 3.25
N SER A 77 12.97 -4.51 2.02
CA SER A 77 13.98 -5.49 1.67
C SER A 77 15.13 -4.86 0.89
N ASP A 78 16.33 -5.43 1.05
CA ASP A 78 17.45 -5.11 0.17
C ASP A 78 17.12 -5.52 -1.28
N SER A 79 17.54 -4.67 -2.24
CA SER A 79 17.53 -4.98 -3.67
C SER A 79 18.89 -5.57 -4.09
N ASP A 80 18.93 -6.19 -5.28
CA ASP A 80 20.17 -6.57 -5.95
C ASP A 80 21.05 -5.34 -6.29
N ASP A 81 20.42 -4.19 -6.54
CA ASP A 81 21.09 -2.90 -6.63
C ASP A 81 21.24 -2.28 -5.24
N PHE A 82 22.49 -2.15 -4.77
CA PHE A 82 22.79 -1.61 -3.44
C PHE A 82 22.42 -0.12 -3.26
N THR A 83 22.09 0.60 -4.34
CA THR A 83 21.58 1.97 -4.30
C THR A 83 20.06 2.03 -4.24
N GLN A 84 19.39 0.87 -4.23
CA GLN A 84 17.94 0.73 -4.20
C GLN A 84 17.49 -0.04 -2.95
N ILE A 85 16.29 0.29 -2.48
CA ILE A 85 15.55 -0.50 -1.50
C ILE A 85 14.19 -0.89 -2.06
N GLU A 86 13.74 -2.10 -1.74
CA GLU A 86 12.38 -2.55 -2.02
C GLU A 86 11.47 -2.18 -0.87
N TRP A 87 10.36 -1.53 -1.18
CA TRP A 87 9.24 -1.34 -0.27
C TRP A 87 8.19 -2.40 -0.57
N ASP A 88 8.22 -3.48 0.21
CA ASP A 88 7.45 -4.69 -0.06
C ASP A 88 5.95 -4.48 0.23
N PHE A 89 5.61 -3.89 1.38
CA PHE A 89 4.24 -3.50 1.68
C PHE A 89 4.16 -2.47 2.82
N ILE A 90 2.97 -1.88 2.94
CA ILE A 90 2.55 -1.11 4.10
C ILE A 90 1.11 -1.46 4.48
N VAL A 91 0.84 -1.52 5.78
CA VAL A 91 -0.49 -1.63 6.35
C VAL A 91 -0.68 -0.49 7.34
N VAL A 92 -1.82 0.20 7.24
CA VAL A 92 -2.23 1.23 8.20
C VAL A 92 -3.71 1.06 8.46
N ASN A 93 -4.08 0.70 9.69
CA ASN A 93 -5.45 0.44 10.07
C ASN A 93 -5.90 1.39 11.17
N ASP A 94 -7.07 1.99 11.02
CA ASP A 94 -7.77 2.68 12.10
C ASP A 94 -8.38 1.63 13.05
N PRO A 95 -7.88 1.49 14.29
CA PRO A 95 -8.42 0.52 15.23
C PRO A 95 -9.86 0.87 15.66
N GLY A 96 -10.29 2.13 15.46
CA GLY A 96 -11.65 2.58 15.75
C GLY A 96 -12.65 2.33 14.62
N SER A 97 -12.20 1.93 13.42
CA SER A 97 -13.13 1.66 12.31
C SER A 97 -13.69 0.25 12.37
N PRO A 98 -14.88 0.00 11.77
CA PRO A 98 -15.36 -1.35 11.52
C PRO A 98 -14.33 -2.20 10.76
N LYS A 99 -14.39 -3.52 10.98
CA LYS A 99 -13.58 -4.53 10.28
C LYS A 99 -14.46 -5.25 9.25
N PHE A 100 -13.87 -5.53 8.09
CA PHE A 100 -14.45 -6.34 7.02
C PHE A 100 -13.48 -7.46 6.68
N ASN A 101 -13.98 -8.69 6.57
CA ASN A 101 -13.15 -9.87 6.36
C ASN A 101 -12.83 -10.11 4.87
N THR A 102 -12.36 -9.08 4.16
CA THR A 102 -12.06 -9.17 2.71
C THR A 102 -10.82 -10.03 2.41
N GLN A 103 -9.95 -10.22 3.42
CA GLN A 103 -8.76 -11.06 3.37
C GLN A 103 -9.06 -12.56 3.56
N LEU A 104 -10.29 -12.91 3.93
CA LEU A 104 -10.73 -14.29 4.14
C LEU A 104 -11.91 -14.59 3.24
N ASP A 105 -11.92 -15.75 2.58
CA ASP A 105 -13.11 -16.24 1.87
C ASP A 105 -14.20 -16.73 2.84
N GLN A 106 -15.32 -17.22 2.30
CA GLN A 106 -16.44 -17.72 3.10
C GLN A 106 -16.10 -18.96 3.94
N GLU A 107 -15.02 -19.67 3.60
CA GLU A 107 -14.51 -20.84 4.33
C GLU A 107 -13.39 -20.44 5.32
N GLY A 108 -13.03 -19.15 5.41
CA GLY A 108 -11.97 -18.65 6.28
C GLY A 108 -10.55 -18.81 5.71
N ARG A 109 -10.40 -19.07 4.42
CA ARG A 109 -9.10 -19.19 3.74
C ARG A 109 -8.63 -17.82 3.24
N ASP A 110 -7.31 -17.63 3.15
CA ASP A 110 -6.74 -16.38 2.63
C ASP A 110 -7.17 -16.14 1.17
N THR A 111 -7.63 -14.92 0.87
CA THR A 111 -8.03 -14.52 -0.49
C THR A 111 -6.84 -14.16 -1.38
N LEU A 112 -5.65 -14.00 -0.80
CA LEU A 112 -4.45 -13.45 -1.43
C LEU A 112 -4.77 -12.14 -2.14
N PHE A 113 -5.38 -11.21 -1.40
CA PHE A 113 -5.81 -9.89 -1.91
C PHE A 113 -6.82 -9.96 -3.07
N GLY A 114 -7.60 -11.05 -3.14
CA GLY A 114 -8.58 -11.29 -4.20
C GLY A 114 -8.03 -12.04 -5.40
N TRP A 115 -6.74 -12.44 -5.40
CA TRP A 115 -6.15 -13.20 -6.51
C TRP A 115 -6.54 -14.68 -6.50
N ALA A 116 -6.69 -15.30 -5.34
CA ALA A 116 -7.02 -16.72 -5.23
C ALA A 116 -8.52 -16.96 -5.12
N ASN A 117 -9.19 -16.21 -4.24
CA ASN A 117 -10.63 -16.27 -3.99
C ASN A 117 -11.15 -14.87 -3.62
N ARG A 118 -12.46 -14.66 -3.62
CA ARG A 118 -13.07 -13.39 -3.19
C ARG A 118 -14.18 -13.63 -2.17
N ASN A 119 -14.33 -12.69 -1.25
CA ASN A 119 -15.45 -12.63 -0.31
C ASN A 119 -16.39 -11.49 -0.69
N PHE A 120 -17.18 -11.72 -1.74
CA PHE A 120 -18.07 -10.70 -2.31
C PHE A 120 -18.96 -9.99 -1.27
N PRO A 121 -19.63 -10.69 -0.33
CA PRO A 121 -20.45 -10.01 0.69
C PRO A 121 -19.65 -9.03 1.58
N GLU A 122 -18.44 -9.41 1.99
CA GLU A 122 -17.60 -8.53 2.82
C GLU A 122 -16.99 -7.39 2.00
N GLU A 123 -16.64 -7.63 0.73
CA GLU A 123 -16.18 -6.59 -0.19
C GLU A 123 -17.27 -5.54 -0.47
N GLU A 124 -18.53 -5.95 -0.64
CA GLU A 124 -19.66 -5.04 -0.81
C GLU A 124 -19.88 -4.18 0.44
N ARG A 125 -19.87 -4.79 1.63
CA ARG A 125 -19.94 -4.05 2.91
C ARG A 125 -18.76 -3.09 3.09
N ALA A 126 -17.55 -3.51 2.70
CA ALA A 126 -16.36 -2.67 2.75
C ALA A 126 -16.48 -1.47 1.80
N LEU A 127 -16.96 -1.70 0.57
CA LEU A 127 -17.25 -0.66 -0.41
C LEU A 127 -18.24 0.37 0.15
N GLU A 128 -19.36 -0.08 0.73
CA GLU A 128 -20.37 0.80 1.34
C GLU A 128 -19.81 1.62 2.50
N ALA A 129 -18.92 1.03 3.30
CA ALA A 129 -18.22 1.72 4.37
C ALA A 129 -17.12 2.68 3.87
N GLY A 130 -16.84 2.68 2.56
CA GLY A 130 -15.89 3.56 1.91
C GLY A 130 -14.45 3.05 1.94
N LEU A 131 -14.22 1.75 2.02
CA LEU A 131 -12.88 1.17 1.89
C LEU A 131 -12.50 1.02 0.41
N PHE A 132 -11.20 0.90 0.16
CA PHE A 132 -10.63 0.48 -1.11
C PHE A 132 -10.48 -1.05 -1.17
N PRO A 133 -10.31 -1.66 -2.37
CA PRO A 133 -10.00 -3.08 -2.48
C PRO A 133 -8.80 -3.49 -1.62
N GLY A 134 -8.87 -4.67 -1.01
CA GLY A 134 -7.80 -5.20 -0.15
C GLY A 134 -7.72 -4.59 1.26
N GLN A 135 -8.52 -3.57 1.58
CA GLN A 135 -8.57 -3.01 2.93
C GLN A 135 -9.53 -3.80 3.83
N VAL A 136 -9.08 -4.13 5.04
CA VAL A 136 -9.89 -4.75 6.09
C VAL A 136 -10.47 -3.72 7.08
N ARG A 137 -9.85 -2.54 7.16
CA ARG A 137 -10.22 -1.40 8.00
C ARG A 137 -9.91 -0.10 7.24
N LYS A 138 -10.48 1.02 7.70
CA LYS A 138 -10.12 2.34 7.16
C LYS A 138 -8.66 2.64 7.48
N GLY A 139 -7.96 3.30 6.56
CA GLY A 139 -6.63 3.81 6.84
C GLY A 139 -6.64 5.10 7.66
N LEU A 140 -5.47 5.47 8.20
CA LEU A 140 -5.29 6.71 8.98
C LEU A 140 -4.81 7.92 8.15
N GLY A 141 -4.77 7.81 6.81
CA GLY A 141 -4.29 8.89 5.94
C GLY A 141 -2.77 9.13 5.96
N LEU A 142 -1.99 8.11 6.35
CA LEU A 142 -0.55 8.24 6.62
C LEU A 142 0.37 8.08 5.40
N SER A 143 -0.15 7.98 4.17
CA SER A 143 0.68 7.71 2.99
C SER A 143 1.81 8.71 2.79
N ARG A 144 1.56 10.01 3.05
CA ARG A 144 2.61 11.05 3.00
C ARG A 144 3.71 10.81 4.03
N GLU A 145 3.32 10.50 5.27
CA GLU A 145 4.25 10.27 6.36
C GLU A 145 5.06 8.99 6.14
N ALA A 146 4.41 7.93 5.64
CA ALA A 146 5.05 6.68 5.25
C ALA A 146 6.16 6.91 4.21
N VAL A 147 5.86 7.63 3.12
CA VAL A 147 6.88 7.97 2.11
C VAL A 147 8.01 8.80 2.72
N HIS A 148 7.69 9.73 3.63
CA HIS A 148 8.68 10.58 4.29
C HIS A 148 9.63 9.79 5.20
N VAL A 149 9.12 8.83 5.97
CA VAL A 149 9.96 8.01 6.85
C VAL A 149 10.88 7.09 6.06
N ILE A 150 10.40 6.50 4.97
CA ILE A 150 11.21 5.68 4.07
C ILE A 150 12.29 6.55 3.39
N GLU A 151 11.92 7.74 2.90
CA GLU A 151 12.89 8.65 2.28
C GLU A 151 13.97 9.09 3.28
N SER A 152 13.59 9.36 4.53
CA SER A 152 14.53 9.73 5.59
C SER A 152 15.47 8.58 5.93
N PHE A 153 14.95 7.36 6.03
CA PHE A 153 15.76 6.15 6.17
C PHE A 153 16.76 6.02 5.02
N CYS A 154 16.29 6.16 3.78
CA CYS A 154 17.15 6.08 2.60
C CYS A 154 18.27 7.12 2.61
N ARG A 155 17.99 8.37 3.00
CA ARG A 155 19.00 9.44 3.09
C ARG A 155 20.10 9.14 4.11
N ILE A 156 19.76 8.57 5.26
CA ILE A 156 20.74 8.19 6.29
C ILE A 156 21.74 7.16 5.75
N PHE A 157 21.24 6.26 4.90
CA PHE A 157 21.99 5.11 4.39
C PHE A 157 22.51 5.29 2.96
N ASP A 158 22.40 6.50 2.41
CA ASP A 158 22.79 6.86 1.04
C ASP A 158 22.12 6.01 -0.07
N ILE A 159 20.92 5.51 0.21
CA ILE A 159 20.07 4.81 -0.77
C ILE A 159 19.46 5.87 -1.68
N LYS A 160 19.50 5.62 -3.00
CA LYS A 160 19.15 6.58 -4.04
C LYS A 160 17.74 6.40 -4.57
N THR A 161 17.20 5.18 -4.49
CA THR A 161 15.91 4.83 -5.11
C THR A 161 15.09 3.94 -4.18
N ILE A 162 13.80 4.22 -4.09
CA ILE A 162 12.79 3.35 -3.48
C ILE A 162 12.03 2.68 -4.62
N ARG A 163 11.94 1.35 -4.64
CA ARG A 163 11.18 0.58 -5.62
C ARG A 163 10.03 -0.15 -4.91
N LEU A 164 8.91 -0.36 -5.61
CA LEU A 164 7.75 -1.11 -5.09
C LEU A 164 6.89 -1.68 -6.21
N GLU A 165 5.99 -2.59 -5.85
CA GLU A 165 4.82 -2.96 -6.64
C GLU A 165 3.55 -2.36 -6.03
N ALA A 166 2.68 -1.76 -6.85
CA ALA A 166 1.53 -1.03 -6.31
C ALA A 166 0.43 -1.94 -5.75
N LEU A 167 0.35 -3.18 -6.25
CA LEU A 167 -0.67 -4.20 -5.95
C LEU A 167 -2.08 -3.84 -6.46
N PHE A 168 -2.56 -2.64 -6.16
CA PHE A 168 -3.87 -2.14 -6.56
C PHE A 168 -3.80 -0.80 -7.31
N TYR A 169 -4.81 -0.51 -8.13
CA TYR A 169 -4.90 0.74 -8.89
C TYR A 169 -4.84 1.99 -8.00
N HIS A 170 -5.58 2.02 -6.90
CA HIS A 170 -5.59 3.17 -5.99
C HIS A 170 -4.24 3.44 -5.32
N ASN A 171 -3.45 2.39 -5.08
CA ASN A 171 -2.09 2.52 -4.56
C ASN A 171 -1.18 3.15 -5.61
N ALA A 172 -1.25 2.71 -6.87
CA ALA A 172 -0.46 3.29 -7.95
C ALA A 172 -0.71 4.80 -8.08
N ILE A 173 -1.99 5.22 -8.15
CA ILE A 173 -2.37 6.63 -8.19
C ILE A 173 -1.89 7.39 -6.94
N THR A 174 -1.97 6.77 -5.76
CA THR A 174 -1.47 7.38 -4.52
C THR A 174 0.04 7.59 -4.58
N TYR A 175 0.81 6.62 -5.06
CA TYR A 175 2.26 6.71 -5.16
C TYR A 175 2.72 7.72 -6.22
N GLU A 176 2.02 7.83 -7.36
CA GLU A 176 2.27 8.89 -8.35
C GLU A 176 2.27 10.28 -7.69
N ARG A 177 1.24 10.56 -6.88
CA ARG A 177 1.10 11.84 -6.15
C ARG A 177 2.20 12.07 -5.12
N TYR A 178 2.78 10.98 -4.61
CA TYR A 178 3.97 11.02 -3.77
C TYR A 178 5.25 10.79 -4.57
N GLY A 179 5.27 11.22 -5.84
CA GLY A 179 6.47 11.40 -6.65
C GLY A 179 7.12 10.11 -7.15
N PHE A 180 6.37 9.02 -7.21
CA PHE A 180 6.79 7.81 -7.89
C PHE A 180 6.59 7.94 -9.41
N SER A 181 7.54 7.35 -10.13
CA SER A 181 7.57 7.07 -11.56
C SER A 181 7.38 5.57 -11.80
N TYR A 182 7.35 5.16 -13.06
CA TYR A 182 7.15 3.76 -13.45
C TYR A 182 8.43 3.13 -13.99
N PHE A 183 8.80 1.97 -13.46
CA PHE A 183 9.67 1.02 -14.16
C PHE A 183 8.86 0.23 -15.19
N ARG A 184 7.64 -0.19 -14.83
CA ARG A 184 6.71 -0.94 -15.69
C ARG A 184 5.28 -0.53 -15.39
N GLY A 185 4.41 -0.53 -16.40
CA GLY A 185 2.97 -0.28 -16.24
C GLY A 185 2.50 1.14 -16.56
N TYR A 186 3.39 2.07 -16.93
CA TYR A 186 2.98 3.44 -17.29
C TYR A 186 1.96 3.48 -18.43
N ARG A 187 2.20 2.72 -19.51
CA ARG A 187 1.28 2.66 -20.66
C ARG A 187 -0.10 2.12 -20.25
N GLN A 188 -0.13 1.07 -19.44
CA GLN A 188 -1.36 0.49 -18.88
C GLN A 188 -2.13 1.54 -18.07
N MET A 189 -1.46 2.22 -17.13
CA MET A 189 -2.08 3.23 -16.27
C MET A 189 -2.63 4.42 -17.06
N LYS A 190 -1.89 4.90 -18.06
CA LYS A 190 -2.37 5.94 -18.98
C LYS A 190 -3.58 5.45 -19.79
N ARG A 191 -3.54 4.23 -20.31
CA ARG A 191 -4.64 3.65 -21.09
C ARG A 191 -5.91 3.46 -20.27
N ILE A 192 -5.77 3.02 -19.02
CA ILE A 192 -6.88 2.95 -18.06
C ILE A 192 -7.51 4.33 -17.89
N HIS A 193 -6.70 5.38 -17.72
CA HIS A 193 -7.23 6.75 -17.61
C HIS A 193 -7.99 7.20 -18.86
N GLU A 194 -7.42 6.95 -20.04
CA GLU A 194 -8.05 7.25 -21.34
C GLU A 194 -9.41 6.55 -21.47
N LEU A 195 -9.48 5.26 -21.12
CA LEU A 195 -10.70 4.47 -21.32
C LEU A 195 -11.80 4.72 -20.27
N PHE A 196 -11.46 5.36 -19.14
CA PHE A 196 -12.42 5.85 -18.16
C PHE A 196 -12.96 7.26 -18.48
N GLN A 197 -12.53 7.89 -19.57
CA GLN A 197 -13.13 9.16 -20.01
C GLN A 197 -14.57 8.95 -20.50
N GLU A 198 -15.39 10.00 -20.43
CA GLU A 198 -16.79 9.93 -20.83
C GLU A 198 -16.95 9.39 -22.26
N GLY A 199 -17.82 8.38 -22.43
CA GLY A 199 -18.10 7.73 -23.71
C GLY A 199 -17.11 6.62 -24.12
N GLU A 200 -16.02 6.42 -23.38
CA GLU A 200 -15.02 5.39 -23.69
C GLU A 200 -15.37 4.00 -23.14
N LYS A 201 -14.60 2.98 -23.53
CA LYS A 201 -14.94 1.56 -23.28
C LYS A 201 -15.16 1.23 -21.81
N LEU A 202 -14.25 1.63 -20.90
CA LEU A 202 -14.40 1.34 -19.47
C LEU A 202 -15.49 2.20 -18.84
N PHE A 203 -15.65 3.45 -19.28
CA PHE A 203 -16.74 4.31 -18.85
C PHE A 203 -18.10 3.69 -19.15
N ASN A 204 -18.31 3.21 -20.38
CA ASN A 204 -19.56 2.58 -20.80
C ASN A 204 -19.83 1.23 -20.11
N LYS A 205 -18.79 0.58 -19.58
CA LYS A 205 -18.89 -0.65 -18.78
C LYS A 205 -19.24 -0.42 -17.32
N LEU A 206 -19.25 0.84 -16.85
CA LEU A 206 -19.79 1.20 -15.54
C LEU A 206 -21.32 1.34 -15.63
N ASP A 207 -21.99 0.20 -15.84
CA ASP A 207 -23.43 0.09 -16.12
C ASP A 207 -24.27 -0.31 -14.90
N GLY A 208 -23.64 -0.49 -13.74
CA GLY A 208 -24.30 -0.96 -12.52
C GLY A 208 -24.62 -2.47 -12.50
N SER A 209 -24.04 -3.26 -13.40
CA SER A 209 -24.19 -4.74 -13.42
C SER A 209 -23.74 -5.42 -12.13
N THR A 210 -22.80 -4.82 -11.41
CA THR A 210 -22.37 -5.23 -10.06
C THR A 210 -22.32 -4.01 -9.13
N PRO A 211 -22.34 -4.20 -7.79
CA PRO A 211 -22.14 -3.12 -6.82
C PRO A 211 -20.83 -2.33 -7.06
N PHE A 212 -19.85 -2.96 -7.73
CA PHE A 212 -18.53 -2.43 -8.02
C PHE A 212 -18.42 -1.65 -9.35
N ARG A 213 -19.50 -1.56 -10.14
CA ARG A 213 -19.50 -0.97 -11.50
C ARG A 213 -20.50 0.17 -11.68
N ARG A 214 -20.70 0.97 -10.63
CA ARG A 214 -21.66 2.08 -10.66
C ARG A 214 -21.17 3.21 -11.58
N PRO A 215 -22.03 3.86 -12.39
CA PRO A 215 -21.61 4.91 -13.34
C PRO A 215 -20.78 6.03 -12.69
N GLU A 216 -21.11 6.43 -11.46
CA GLU A 216 -20.38 7.48 -10.74
C GLU A 216 -18.92 7.12 -10.40
N PHE A 217 -18.54 5.84 -10.50
CA PHE A 217 -17.19 5.38 -10.22
C PHE A 217 -16.17 5.88 -11.22
N ALA A 218 -16.60 6.30 -12.41
CA ALA A 218 -15.74 6.86 -13.45
C ALA A 218 -14.91 8.06 -12.94
N TYR A 219 -15.40 8.79 -11.94
CA TYR A 219 -14.80 10.06 -11.52
C TYR A 219 -13.88 9.95 -10.30
N GLY A 220 -13.88 8.81 -9.59
CA GLY A 220 -13.18 8.65 -8.32
C GLY A 220 -12.14 7.54 -8.35
N ILE A 221 -11.05 7.70 -7.60
CA ILE A 221 -10.00 6.67 -7.48
C ILE A 221 -10.61 5.38 -6.93
N ARG A 222 -11.42 5.49 -5.87
CA ARG A 222 -12.01 4.34 -5.17
C ARG A 222 -12.94 3.55 -6.08
N GLY A 223 -13.82 4.25 -6.79
CA GLY A 223 -14.74 3.64 -7.74
C GLY A 223 -14.00 2.90 -8.86
N ARG A 224 -13.06 3.57 -9.55
CA ARG A 224 -12.23 2.93 -10.57
C ARG A 224 -11.46 1.72 -10.02
N SER A 225 -10.91 1.82 -8.82
CA SER A 225 -10.18 0.70 -8.21
C SER A 225 -11.07 -0.50 -7.93
N TRP A 226 -12.32 -0.30 -7.48
CA TRP A 226 -13.27 -1.39 -7.28
C TRP A 226 -13.71 -2.01 -8.60
N ALA A 227 -13.99 -1.21 -9.63
CA ALA A 227 -14.33 -1.72 -10.95
C ALA A 227 -13.17 -2.56 -11.55
N ILE A 228 -11.93 -2.10 -11.39
CA ILE A 228 -10.72 -2.84 -11.80
C ILE A 228 -10.57 -4.15 -11.00
N HIS A 229 -10.75 -4.11 -9.68
CA HIS A 229 -10.76 -5.30 -8.83
C HIS A 229 -11.86 -6.29 -9.23
N ASP A 230 -12.97 -5.77 -9.74
CA ASP A 230 -14.09 -6.55 -10.27
C ASP A 230 -13.87 -7.07 -11.71
N GLY A 231 -12.66 -6.91 -12.25
CA GLY A 231 -12.28 -7.51 -13.53
C GLY A 231 -12.73 -6.73 -14.77
N ILE A 232 -13.19 -5.48 -14.64
CA ILE A 232 -13.71 -4.68 -15.76
C ILE A 232 -12.71 -4.54 -16.93
N LEU A 233 -11.40 -4.63 -16.66
CA LEU A 233 -10.34 -4.51 -17.66
C LEU A 233 -10.35 -5.68 -18.65
N SER A 234 -10.60 -6.90 -18.17
CA SER A 234 -10.59 -8.12 -19.00
C SER A 234 -11.87 -8.29 -19.84
N GLU A 235 -12.86 -7.41 -19.67
CA GLU A 235 -14.13 -7.47 -20.40
C GLU A 235 -14.22 -6.52 -21.60
N ILE A 236 -13.14 -5.78 -21.86
CA ILE A 236 -13.03 -4.91 -23.02
C ILE A 236 -12.02 -5.49 -23.99
N ASP A 237 -12.29 -5.29 -25.28
CA ASP A 237 -11.36 -5.62 -26.35
C ASP A 237 -10.29 -4.52 -26.45
N ASP A 238 -9.15 -4.69 -25.78
CA ASP A 238 -8.01 -3.77 -25.81
C ASP A 238 -6.69 -4.54 -25.63
N ASP A 239 -5.82 -4.49 -26.65
CA ASP A 239 -4.55 -5.24 -26.72
C ASP A 239 -3.60 -4.98 -25.53
N LEU A 240 -3.77 -3.88 -24.79
CA LEU A 240 -2.90 -3.54 -23.66
C LEU A 240 -3.46 -4.03 -22.31
N LEU A 241 -4.75 -4.37 -22.25
CA LEU A 241 -5.50 -4.67 -21.03
C LEU A 241 -6.13 -6.07 -21.05
N ASP A 242 -5.79 -6.88 -22.04
CA ASP A 242 -6.29 -8.25 -22.25
C ASP A 242 -6.02 -9.18 -21.06
N GLU A 243 -4.83 -9.08 -20.46
CA GLU A 243 -4.45 -9.79 -19.23
C GLU A 243 -5.10 -9.20 -17.97
N GLY A 244 -5.91 -8.15 -18.09
CA GLY A 244 -6.56 -7.47 -16.98
C GLY A 244 -5.61 -6.58 -16.18
N TRP A 245 -5.75 -6.60 -14.85
CA TRP A 245 -4.91 -5.79 -13.97
C TRP A 245 -3.56 -6.47 -13.70
N VAL A 246 -2.48 -5.86 -14.20
CA VAL A 246 -1.11 -6.20 -13.81
C VAL A 246 -0.56 -5.11 -12.91
N SER A 247 -0.05 -5.49 -11.73
CA SER A 247 0.53 -4.55 -10.76
C SER A 247 1.71 -3.78 -11.39
N PRO A 248 1.66 -2.44 -11.44
CA PRO A 248 2.77 -1.66 -11.95
C PRO A 248 3.95 -1.70 -10.96
N VAL A 249 5.15 -1.74 -11.53
CA VAL A 249 6.40 -1.60 -10.78
C VAL A 249 6.78 -0.13 -10.81
N MET A 250 6.88 0.48 -9.64
CA MET A 250 7.11 1.90 -9.48
C MET A 250 8.42 2.18 -8.77
N TYR A 251 8.95 3.39 -8.95
CA TYR A 251 10.12 3.86 -8.23
C TYR A 251 10.07 5.34 -7.91
N ARG A 252 10.76 5.73 -6.85
CA ARG A 252 10.95 7.13 -6.45
C ARG A 252 12.43 7.40 -6.22
N MET A 253 12.93 8.46 -6.85
CA MET A 253 14.27 8.98 -6.59
C MET A 253 14.28 9.72 -5.25
N VAL A 254 15.20 9.33 -4.37
CA VAL A 254 15.40 9.96 -3.05
C VAL A 254 15.94 11.37 -3.24
N GLY A 255 15.27 12.36 -2.65
CA GLY A 255 15.67 13.77 -2.74
C GLY A 255 15.37 14.51 -4.05
N ASN A 256 15.06 13.81 -5.15
CA ASN A 256 14.69 14.44 -6.42
C ASN A 256 13.53 13.71 -7.12
N PRO A 257 12.32 13.75 -6.54
CA PRO A 257 11.20 12.97 -7.04
C PRO A 257 10.71 13.47 -8.39
N ARG A 258 10.30 12.53 -9.24
CA ARG A 258 9.78 12.79 -10.59
C ARG A 258 8.46 12.04 -10.71
N ALA A 259 7.36 12.69 -10.37
CA ALA A 259 6.05 12.08 -10.48
C ALA A 259 5.70 11.84 -11.95
N MET A 260 5.13 10.68 -12.27
CA MET A 260 4.45 10.46 -13.55
C MET A 260 2.96 10.31 -13.27
N ILE A 261 2.22 11.43 -13.31
CA ILE A 261 0.78 11.45 -13.04
C ILE A 261 0.02 10.88 -14.25
N THR A 262 -0.78 9.84 -14.04
CA THR A 262 -1.65 9.26 -15.07
C THR A 262 -3.13 9.58 -14.86
N PHE A 263 -3.52 9.94 -13.64
CA PHE A 263 -4.86 10.47 -13.33
C PHE A 263 -4.72 11.89 -12.77
N PRO A 264 -4.86 12.94 -13.60
CA PRO A 264 -4.54 14.33 -13.21
C PRO A 264 -5.51 14.94 -12.19
N ASP A 265 -6.82 14.64 -12.29
CA ASP A 265 -7.86 15.24 -11.45
C ASP A 265 -8.61 14.21 -10.59
N PRO A 266 -7.92 13.50 -9.68
CA PRO A 266 -8.54 12.43 -8.91
C PRO A 266 -9.49 12.96 -7.83
N LYS A 267 -10.69 12.40 -7.76
CA LYS A 267 -11.58 12.53 -6.60
C LYS A 267 -11.39 11.34 -5.65
N TYR A 268 -11.25 11.63 -4.35
CA TYR A 268 -11.08 10.63 -3.29
C TYR A 268 -12.42 10.23 -2.68
#